data_AF-A0A1Q3QUS8-F1
#
_entry.id   AF-A0A1Q3QUS8-F1
#
_cell.length_a   1.000
_cell.length_b   1.000
_cell.length_c   1.000
_cell.angle_alpha   90.00
_cell.angle_beta   90.00
_cell.angle_gamma   90.00
#
_symmetry.space_group_name_H-M   'P 1'
#
loop_
_entity.id
_entity.type
_entity.pdbx_description
1 polymer ?
#
loop_
_entity_poly.entity_id
_entity_poly.type
_entity_poly.pdbx_seq_one_letter_code
_entity_poly.pdbx_strand_id
1 'polypeptide(L)'
;MKKRTEFQDQDDWKAYVEANVSPEDVPFTLSMGLTGTYREFYEIRSEPFPQRFSLEIERISTLAEPDRTKELDALNDSIMGDAIRFLMTAAGVSTDSEPMYEFTPRGTIEGLQEHLRTKNPYYALWTHYRDNVAGRDGSPDWRAYAIQKMQTDDHRETDFALLTSELGRCLELYHRHEMQLPKHFYFQIWFLYRSNGPERNAMTRALVQELVEGLEPCGSA
;
A
#
# COMPACT_ATOMS: atom_id res chain seq x y z
N MET A 1 -9.47 19.30 -10.31
CA MET A 1 -9.22 17.88 -10.62
C MET A 1 -9.59 17.07 -9.40
N LYS A 2 -10.32 15.95 -9.54
CA LYS A 2 -10.66 15.09 -8.41
C LYS A 2 -9.38 14.48 -7.82
N LYS A 3 -9.34 14.31 -6.50
CA LYS A 3 -8.27 13.57 -5.81
C LYS A 3 -8.54 12.08 -5.93
N ARG A 4 -7.48 11.27 -5.96
CA ARG A 4 -7.57 9.80 -5.99
C ARG A 4 -8.44 9.25 -4.85
N THR A 5 -8.39 9.87 -3.68
CA THR A 5 -9.07 9.41 -2.45
C THR A 5 -10.59 9.59 -2.49
N GLU A 6 -11.10 10.28 -3.52
CA GLU A 6 -12.53 10.38 -3.83
C GLU A 6 -13.06 9.16 -4.61
N PHE A 7 -12.21 8.21 -4.98
CA PHE A 7 -12.57 7.00 -5.73
C PHE A 7 -12.56 5.77 -4.83
N GLN A 8 -13.48 4.83 -5.11
CA GLN A 8 -13.69 3.65 -4.29
C GLN A 8 -12.53 2.65 -4.44
N ASP A 9 -12.03 2.50 -5.66
CA ASP A 9 -10.92 1.61 -5.99
C ASP A 9 -9.99 2.25 -7.05
N GLN A 10 -8.91 1.52 -7.35
CA GLN A 10 -7.87 1.98 -8.28
C GLN A 10 -8.33 1.94 -9.74
N ASP A 11 -9.22 1.02 -10.11
CA ASP A 11 -9.72 0.90 -11.47
C ASP A 11 -10.59 2.11 -11.82
N ASP A 12 -11.45 2.53 -10.88
CA ASP A 12 -12.26 3.75 -11.00
C ASP A 12 -11.38 5.01 -11.15
N TRP A 13 -10.30 5.11 -10.37
CA TRP A 13 -9.34 6.21 -10.48
C TRP A 13 -8.62 6.19 -11.84
N LYS A 14 -8.11 5.03 -12.26
CA LYS A 14 -7.39 4.87 -13.53
C LYS A 14 -8.28 5.23 -14.72
N ALA A 15 -9.50 4.70 -14.75
CA ALA A 15 -10.49 5.01 -15.78
C ALA A 15 -10.82 6.52 -15.82
N TYR A 16 -10.94 7.17 -14.66
CA TYR A 16 -11.14 8.62 -14.62
C TYR A 16 -9.94 9.40 -15.18
N VAL A 17 -8.70 9.03 -14.83
CA VAL A 17 -7.50 9.70 -15.34
C VAL A 17 -7.36 9.52 -16.84
N GLU A 18 -7.47 8.29 -17.34
CA GLU A 18 -7.39 7.97 -18.78
C GLU A 18 -8.44 8.72 -19.61
N ALA A 19 -9.63 8.98 -19.04
CA ALA A 19 -10.69 9.71 -19.73
C ALA A 19 -10.55 11.24 -19.70
N ASN A 20 -9.78 11.81 -18.75
CA ASN A 20 -9.78 13.24 -18.47
C ASN A 20 -8.41 13.92 -18.56
N VAL A 21 -7.34 13.15 -18.78
CA VAL A 21 -5.96 13.63 -18.82
C VAL A 21 -5.34 13.29 -20.18
N SER A 22 -4.48 14.17 -20.69
CA SER A 22 -3.74 13.92 -21.93
C SER A 22 -2.96 12.61 -21.82
N PRO A 23 -2.92 11.75 -22.86
CA PRO A 23 -2.26 10.44 -22.79
C PRO A 23 -0.79 10.50 -22.32
N GLU A 24 -0.08 11.58 -22.64
CA GLU A 24 1.29 11.83 -22.18
C GLU A 24 1.41 12.09 -20.66
N ASP A 25 0.38 12.65 -20.04
CA ASP A 25 0.37 13.01 -18.62
C ASP A 25 -0.31 11.95 -17.73
N VAL A 26 -0.90 10.91 -18.32
CA VAL A 26 -1.59 9.85 -17.59
C VAL A 26 -0.65 9.16 -16.58
N PRO A 27 0.57 8.69 -16.95
CA PRO A 27 1.44 7.99 -16.01
C PRO A 27 1.82 8.85 -14.80
N PHE A 28 2.24 10.10 -15.05
CA PHE A 28 2.58 11.05 -14.00
C PHE A 28 1.39 11.37 -13.11
N THR A 29 0.20 11.52 -13.68
CA THR A 29 -1.02 11.80 -12.91
C THR A 29 -1.37 10.65 -11.97
N LEU A 30 -1.24 9.41 -12.43
CA LEU A 30 -1.50 8.23 -11.60
C LEU A 30 -0.53 8.21 -10.41
N SER A 31 0.76 8.42 -10.65
CA SER A 31 1.80 8.49 -9.62
C SER A 31 1.63 9.69 -8.67
N MET A 32 1.15 10.84 -9.16
CA MET A 32 0.78 11.98 -8.32
C MET A 32 -0.43 11.68 -7.41
N GLY A 33 -1.34 10.81 -7.83
CA GLY A 33 -2.47 10.37 -7.01
C GLY A 33 -2.02 9.62 -5.75
N LEU A 34 -0.94 8.85 -5.87
CA LEU A 34 -0.28 8.16 -4.77
C LEU A 34 0.43 9.15 -3.84
N THR A 35 1.16 10.13 -4.39
CA THR A 35 1.69 11.27 -3.60
C THR A 35 0.60 12.01 -2.83
N GLY A 36 -0.58 12.17 -3.43
CA GLY A 36 -1.76 12.73 -2.78
C GLY A 36 -2.20 11.93 -1.55
N THR A 37 -2.19 10.60 -1.66
CA THR A 37 -2.49 9.70 -0.53
C THR A 37 -1.48 9.87 0.61
N TYR A 38 -0.19 10.08 0.30
CA TYR A 38 0.82 10.38 1.33
C TYR A 38 0.64 11.75 1.96
N ARG A 39 0.24 12.78 1.21
CA ARG A 39 -0.07 14.09 1.79
C ARG A 39 -1.22 14.00 2.80
N GLU A 40 -2.24 13.20 2.50
CA GLU A 40 -3.35 12.96 3.43
C GLU A 40 -2.89 12.26 4.72
N PHE A 41 -1.90 11.37 4.66
CA PHE A 41 -1.31 10.78 5.87
C PHE A 41 -0.78 11.85 6.84
N TYR A 42 -0.06 12.86 6.34
CA TYR A 42 0.44 13.95 7.17
C TYR A 42 -0.70 14.88 7.62
N GLU A 43 -1.65 15.18 6.73
CA GLU A 43 -2.84 16.00 7.04
C GLU A 43 -3.68 15.41 8.18
N ILE A 44 -3.96 14.11 8.15
CA ILE A 44 -4.70 13.39 9.20
C ILE A 44 -4.00 13.49 10.56
N ARG A 45 -2.67 13.66 10.57
CA ARG A 45 -1.86 13.83 11.78
C ARG A 45 -1.75 15.27 12.25
N SER A 46 -2.33 16.22 11.53
CA SER A 46 -2.07 17.64 11.71
C SER A 46 -0.57 17.98 11.62
N GLU A 47 0.18 17.19 10.85
CA GLU A 47 1.60 17.40 10.58
C GLU A 47 1.78 18.01 9.18
N PRO A 48 2.76 18.89 8.99
CA PRO A 48 3.06 19.41 7.66
C PRO A 48 3.70 18.31 6.80
N PHE A 49 3.28 18.24 5.53
CA PHE A 49 3.99 17.42 4.56
C PHE A 49 5.45 17.89 4.43
N PRO A 50 6.47 17.00 4.51
CA PRO A 50 7.86 17.42 4.58
C PRO A 50 8.29 18.29 3.40
N GLN A 51 8.81 19.48 3.69
CA GLN A 51 9.15 20.49 2.67
C GLN A 51 10.13 19.96 1.60
N ARG A 52 11.08 19.09 1.99
CA ARG A 52 12.02 18.46 1.06
C ARG A 52 11.32 17.69 -0.05
N PHE A 53 10.18 17.06 0.23
CA PHE A 53 9.42 16.32 -0.76
C PHE A 53 8.59 17.26 -1.64
N SER A 54 8.05 18.35 -1.08
CA SER A 54 7.38 19.39 -1.90
C SER A 54 8.32 20.02 -2.92
N LEU A 55 9.53 20.39 -2.51
CA LEU A 55 10.54 20.97 -3.41
C LEU A 55 10.95 19.98 -4.51
N GLU A 56 11.06 18.70 -4.16
CA GLU A 56 11.42 17.67 -5.12
C GLU A 56 10.30 17.40 -6.13
N ILE A 57 9.03 17.41 -5.70
CA ILE A 57 7.87 17.35 -6.61
C ILE A 57 7.87 18.52 -7.59
N GLU A 58 8.16 19.74 -7.12
CA GLU A 58 8.27 20.92 -7.98
C GLU A 58 9.38 20.76 -9.02
N ARG A 59 10.55 20.24 -8.61
CA ARG A 59 11.66 19.95 -9.53
C ARG A 59 11.26 18.90 -10.56
N ILE A 60 10.71 17.77 -10.12
CA ILE A 60 10.31 16.64 -10.98
C ILE A 60 9.25 17.11 -12.00
N SER A 61 8.31 17.96 -11.59
CA SER A 61 7.25 18.48 -12.49
C SER A 61 7.77 19.23 -13.71
N THR A 62 9.05 19.66 -13.72
CA THR A 62 9.69 20.34 -14.86
C THR A 62 10.34 19.39 -15.86
N LEU A 63 10.43 18.10 -15.54
CA LEU A 63 11.02 17.08 -16.40
C LEU A 63 10.05 16.69 -17.53
N ALA A 64 10.60 16.13 -18.60
CA ALA A 64 9.81 15.50 -19.65
C ALA A 64 9.55 14.03 -19.32
N GLU A 65 8.49 13.45 -19.90
CA GLU A 65 8.31 12.00 -19.88
C GLU A 65 9.40 11.30 -20.70
N PRO A 66 9.85 10.10 -20.27
CA PRO A 66 9.35 9.28 -19.15
C PRO A 66 10.02 9.59 -17.79
N ASP A 67 11.05 10.44 -17.76
CA ASP A 67 11.87 10.69 -16.57
C ASP A 67 11.06 11.35 -15.45
N ARG A 68 10.11 12.21 -15.82
CA ARG A 68 9.17 12.84 -14.89
C ARG A 68 8.42 11.80 -14.03
N THR A 69 7.79 10.80 -14.64
CA THR A 69 7.06 9.76 -13.90
C THR A 69 8.02 8.90 -13.08
N LYS A 70 9.12 8.44 -13.69
CA LYS A 70 10.10 7.57 -13.03
C LYS A 70 10.69 8.19 -11.77
N GLU A 71 11.02 9.48 -11.81
CA GLU A 71 11.56 10.16 -10.63
C GLU A 71 10.50 10.38 -9.55
N LEU A 72 9.23 10.58 -9.94
CA LEU A 72 8.14 10.68 -8.98
C LEU A 72 7.89 9.35 -8.25
N ASP A 73 7.96 8.22 -8.96
CA ASP A 73 7.81 6.90 -8.34
C ASP A 73 8.90 6.66 -7.29
N ALA A 74 10.16 6.97 -7.62
CA ALA A 74 11.27 6.88 -6.66
C ALA A 74 11.11 7.84 -5.46
N LEU A 75 10.47 9.00 -5.67
CA LEU A 75 10.13 9.92 -4.60
C LEU A 75 9.00 9.38 -3.72
N ASN A 76 7.99 8.72 -4.29
CA ASN A 76 6.89 8.07 -3.57
C ASN A 76 7.42 6.98 -2.62
N ASP A 77 8.36 6.15 -3.06
CA ASP A 77 9.06 5.18 -2.19
C ASP A 77 9.70 5.85 -0.97
N SER A 78 10.33 7.02 -1.22
CA SER A 78 11.03 7.80 -0.19
C SER A 78 10.06 8.46 0.79
N ILE A 79 8.92 8.96 0.30
CA ILE A 79 7.86 9.54 1.13
C ILE A 79 7.26 8.47 2.05
N MET A 80 6.93 7.30 1.51
CA MET A 80 6.39 6.18 2.29
C MET A 80 7.38 5.70 3.35
N GLY A 81 8.66 5.55 2.98
CA GLY A 81 9.71 5.17 3.92
C GLY A 81 9.85 6.16 5.09
N ASP A 82 9.71 7.46 4.82
CA ASP A 82 9.71 8.47 5.87
C ASP A 82 8.47 8.43 6.75
N ALA A 83 7.27 8.25 6.16
CA ALA A 83 6.02 8.10 6.89
C ALA A 83 6.08 6.93 7.88
N ILE A 84 6.69 5.81 7.50
CA ILE A 84 6.89 4.66 8.39
C ILE A 84 7.90 4.95 9.49
N ARG A 85 9.03 5.58 9.16
CA ARG A 85 10.01 5.99 10.19
C ARG A 85 9.38 6.93 11.21
N PHE A 86 8.54 7.86 10.74
CA PHE A 86 7.76 8.72 11.60
C PHE A 86 6.87 7.92 12.55
N LEU A 87 6.11 6.93 12.04
CA LEU A 87 5.28 6.06 12.89
C LEU A 87 6.10 5.26 13.91
N MET A 88 7.22 4.69 13.50
CA MET A 88 8.10 3.93 14.39
C MET A 88 8.64 4.78 15.53
N THR A 89 9.06 6.00 15.20
CA THR A 89 9.59 6.95 16.18
C THR A 89 8.51 7.35 17.16
N ALA A 90 7.30 7.65 16.68
CA ALA A 90 6.14 7.95 17.52
C ALA A 90 5.75 6.76 18.43
N ALA A 91 5.97 5.53 17.98
CA ALA A 91 5.72 4.31 18.75
C ALA A 91 6.87 3.91 19.70
N GLY A 92 7.96 4.71 19.78
CA GLY A 92 9.10 4.46 20.68
C GLY A 92 9.98 3.27 20.27
N VAL A 93 9.99 2.91 18.98
CA VAL A 93 10.72 1.75 18.45
C VAL A 93 12.10 2.20 17.94
N SER A 94 13.15 1.53 18.40
CA SER A 94 14.48 1.71 17.81
C SER A 94 14.55 1.00 16.45
N THR A 95 14.83 1.76 15.39
CA THR A 95 15.08 1.25 14.04
C THR A 95 16.31 0.34 13.96
N ASP A 96 17.11 0.25 15.02
CA ASP A 96 18.34 -0.55 15.09
C ASP A 96 18.13 -1.95 15.73
N SER A 97 16.91 -2.26 16.19
CA SER A 97 16.64 -3.43 17.07
C SER A 97 16.14 -4.70 16.37
N GLU A 98 15.78 -4.63 15.08
CA GLU A 98 15.45 -5.83 14.28
C GLU A 98 16.55 -6.05 13.24
N PRO A 99 17.10 -7.27 13.11
CA PRO A 99 18.22 -7.53 12.20
C PRO A 99 17.75 -7.29 10.76
N MET A 100 18.14 -6.13 10.25
CA MET A 100 17.61 -5.55 9.01
C MET A 100 18.31 -6.12 7.76
N TYR A 101 19.29 -7.02 7.92
CA TYR A 101 20.10 -7.55 6.83
C TYR A 101 20.55 -8.99 7.09
N GLU A 102 19.88 -9.94 6.42
CA GLU A 102 20.42 -11.19 5.84
C GLU A 102 19.24 -12.00 5.29
N PHE A 103 18.69 -11.63 4.12
CA PHE A 103 17.55 -12.38 3.55
C PHE A 103 17.63 -12.58 2.04
N THR A 104 17.43 -13.83 1.63
CA THR A 104 17.39 -14.28 0.24
C THR A 104 16.01 -14.07 -0.40
N PRO A 105 15.92 -13.64 -1.68
CA PRO A 105 14.67 -13.18 -2.32
C PRO A 105 13.51 -14.19 -2.33
N ARG A 106 13.80 -15.49 -2.41
CA ARG A 106 12.77 -16.55 -2.45
C ARG A 106 12.17 -16.90 -1.08
N GLY A 107 12.74 -16.43 0.03
CA GLY A 107 12.21 -16.63 1.39
C GLY A 107 11.58 -15.38 2.02
N THR A 108 11.70 -14.22 1.37
CA THR A 108 11.20 -12.93 1.89
C THR A 108 9.68 -12.86 1.93
N ILE A 109 8.98 -13.29 0.87
CA ILE A 109 7.51 -13.16 0.85
C ILE A 109 6.86 -14.17 1.79
N GLU A 110 7.30 -15.43 1.81
CA GLU A 110 6.78 -16.43 2.75
C GLU A 110 7.02 -16.00 4.21
N GLY A 111 8.22 -15.52 4.52
CA GLY A 111 8.56 -14.99 5.84
C GLY A 111 7.73 -13.76 6.23
N LEU A 112 7.45 -12.88 5.26
CA LEU A 112 6.57 -11.72 5.45
C LEU A 112 5.12 -12.13 5.69
N GLN A 113 4.60 -13.09 4.92
CA GLN A 113 3.25 -13.63 5.08
C GLN A 113 3.09 -14.33 6.44
N GLU A 114 4.10 -15.07 6.89
CA GLU A 114 4.15 -15.67 8.24
C GLU A 114 4.16 -14.59 9.32
N HIS A 115 5.01 -13.56 9.16
CA HIS A 115 5.08 -12.44 10.08
C HIS A 115 3.72 -11.75 10.22
N LEU A 116 3.07 -11.42 9.09
CA LEU A 116 1.75 -10.81 9.07
C LEU A 116 0.70 -11.73 9.71
N ARG A 117 0.71 -13.03 9.42
CA ARG A 117 -0.22 -13.99 10.05
C ARG A 117 -0.05 -14.03 11.56
N THR A 118 1.17 -13.87 12.05
CA THR A 118 1.48 -13.88 13.48
C THR A 118 1.18 -12.55 14.17
N LYS A 119 1.43 -11.42 13.51
CA LYS A 119 1.45 -10.09 14.13
C LYS A 119 0.26 -9.20 13.77
N ASN A 120 -0.40 -9.43 12.64
CA ASN A 120 -1.54 -8.66 12.15
C ASN A 120 -2.85 -9.49 12.27
N PRO A 121 -3.75 -9.17 13.23
CA PRO A 121 -5.00 -9.90 13.43
C PRO A 121 -5.92 -9.93 12.21
N TYR A 122 -5.90 -8.88 11.37
CA TYR A 122 -6.71 -8.80 10.15
C TYR A 122 -6.18 -9.73 9.08
N TYR A 123 -4.85 -9.83 8.97
CA TYR A 123 -4.20 -10.77 8.06
C TYR A 123 -4.40 -12.22 8.52
N ALA A 124 -4.33 -12.47 9.83
CA ALA A 124 -4.67 -13.76 10.42
C ALA A 124 -6.13 -14.16 10.14
N LEU A 125 -7.07 -13.22 10.24
CA LEU A 125 -8.48 -13.45 9.94
C LEU A 125 -8.69 -13.79 8.45
N TRP A 126 -8.05 -13.03 7.56
CA TRP A 126 -8.10 -13.26 6.12
C TRP A 126 -7.51 -14.61 5.72
N THR A 127 -6.32 -14.96 6.22
CA THR A 127 -5.69 -16.27 5.93
C THR A 127 -6.59 -17.41 6.38
N HIS A 128 -7.18 -17.31 7.58
CA HIS A 128 -8.13 -18.31 8.07
C HIS A 128 -9.35 -18.44 7.15
N TYR A 129 -9.95 -17.32 6.72
CA TYR A 129 -11.07 -17.33 5.79
C TYR A 129 -10.70 -18.00 4.47
N ARG A 130 -9.59 -17.58 3.85
CA ARG A 130 -9.10 -18.13 2.57
C ARG A 130 -8.89 -19.64 2.65
N ASP A 131 -8.23 -20.11 3.70
CA ASP A 131 -7.80 -21.51 3.81
C ASP A 131 -8.91 -22.45 4.30
N ASN A 132 -9.86 -21.94 5.10
CA ASN A 132 -10.81 -22.78 5.83
C ASN A 132 -12.27 -22.46 5.57
N VAL A 133 -12.61 -21.35 4.91
CA VAL A 133 -14.01 -20.92 4.75
C VAL A 133 -14.36 -20.73 3.29
N ALA A 134 -13.51 -20.04 2.54
CA ALA A 134 -13.73 -19.78 1.12
C ALA A 134 -13.90 -21.09 0.33
N GLY A 135 -14.86 -21.11 -0.59
CA GLY A 135 -15.12 -22.26 -1.47
C GLY A 135 -15.95 -23.39 -0.87
N ARG A 136 -16.47 -23.24 0.36
CA ARG A 136 -17.48 -24.16 0.92
C ARG A 136 -18.87 -23.76 0.45
N ASP A 137 -19.75 -24.73 0.22
CA ASP A 137 -21.14 -24.45 -0.16
C ASP A 137 -21.83 -23.59 0.91
N GLY A 138 -22.41 -22.47 0.47
CA GLY A 138 -23.06 -21.49 1.34
C GLY A 138 -22.11 -20.61 2.17
N SER A 139 -20.80 -20.64 1.92
CA SER A 139 -19.87 -19.74 2.61
C SER A 139 -20.17 -18.28 2.28
N PRO A 140 -20.17 -17.35 3.27
CA PRO A 140 -20.30 -15.93 3.00
C PRO A 140 -19.11 -15.42 2.18
N ASP A 141 -19.30 -14.31 1.46
CA ASP A 141 -18.19 -13.58 0.89
C ASP A 141 -17.26 -13.01 2.00
N TRP A 142 -16.05 -12.63 1.62
CA TRP A 142 -15.04 -12.15 2.56
C TRP A 142 -15.51 -10.96 3.38
N ARG A 143 -16.23 -9.99 2.76
CA ARG A 143 -16.67 -8.78 3.44
C ARG A 143 -17.71 -9.11 4.51
N ALA A 144 -18.71 -9.90 4.16
CA ALA A 144 -19.73 -10.37 5.09
C ALA A 144 -19.12 -11.20 6.23
N TYR A 145 -18.16 -12.06 5.92
CA TYR A 145 -17.43 -12.84 6.93
C TYR A 145 -16.63 -11.96 7.89
N ALA A 146 -15.89 -10.97 7.37
CA ALA A 146 -15.07 -10.06 8.16
C ALA A 146 -15.94 -9.24 9.13
N ILE A 147 -17.04 -8.64 8.63
CA ILE A 147 -18.00 -7.89 9.46
C ILE A 147 -18.55 -8.78 10.58
N GLN A 148 -18.98 -9.99 10.25
CA GLN A 148 -19.53 -10.93 11.22
C GLN A 148 -18.51 -11.32 12.31
N LYS A 149 -17.24 -11.55 11.93
CA LYS A 149 -16.20 -12.01 12.85
C LYS A 149 -15.61 -10.91 13.71
N MET A 150 -15.49 -9.71 13.16
CA MET A 150 -14.94 -8.57 13.88
C MET A 150 -15.93 -7.95 14.86
N GLN A 151 -17.24 -8.19 14.68
CA GLN A 151 -18.31 -7.69 15.56
C GLN A 151 -18.17 -6.18 15.83
N THR A 152 -17.80 -5.43 14.79
CA THR A 152 -17.57 -4.00 14.87
C THR A 152 -18.47 -3.27 13.90
N ASP A 153 -19.06 -2.17 14.36
CA ASP A 153 -19.81 -1.23 13.52
C ASP A 153 -18.88 -0.13 12.96
N ASP A 154 -17.59 -0.15 13.28
CA ASP A 154 -16.62 0.81 12.73
C ASP A 154 -16.24 0.41 11.29
N HIS A 155 -16.79 1.17 10.33
CA HIS A 155 -16.48 1.01 8.90
C HIS A 155 -14.98 1.08 8.59
N ARG A 156 -14.19 1.83 9.37
CA ARG A 156 -12.74 1.96 9.14
C ARG A 156 -11.99 0.68 9.49
N GLU A 157 -12.45 -0.06 10.49
CA GLU A 157 -11.90 -1.37 10.84
C GLU A 157 -12.21 -2.38 9.73
N THR A 158 -13.45 -2.35 9.23
CA THR A 158 -13.86 -3.20 8.10
C THR A 158 -13.03 -2.89 6.84
N ASP A 159 -12.85 -1.61 6.51
CA ASP A 159 -12.03 -1.19 5.36
C ASP A 159 -10.58 -1.64 5.51
N PHE A 160 -10.02 -1.59 6.73
CA PHE A 160 -8.68 -2.11 6.96
C PHE A 160 -8.58 -3.62 6.74
N ALA A 161 -9.59 -4.38 7.17
CA ALA A 161 -9.65 -5.81 6.92
C ALA A 161 -9.68 -6.13 5.42
N LEU A 162 -10.43 -5.35 4.64
CA LEU A 162 -10.48 -5.48 3.18
C LEU A 162 -9.12 -5.15 2.54
N LEU A 163 -8.52 -4.00 2.89
CA LEU A 163 -7.19 -3.62 2.39
C LEU A 163 -6.10 -4.65 2.76
N THR A 164 -6.16 -5.20 3.97
CA THR A 164 -5.23 -6.24 4.42
C THR A 164 -5.40 -7.54 3.62
N SER A 165 -6.62 -7.87 3.19
CA SER A 165 -6.87 -9.01 2.31
C SER A 165 -6.35 -8.79 0.88
N GLU A 166 -6.45 -7.57 0.36
CA GLU A 166 -5.90 -7.21 -0.95
C GLU A 166 -4.38 -7.27 -0.95
N LEU A 167 -3.74 -6.76 0.11
CA LEU A 167 -2.31 -6.95 0.35
C LEU A 167 -1.92 -8.43 0.36
N GLY A 168 -2.70 -9.27 1.04
CA GLY A 168 -2.50 -10.72 1.06
C GLY A 168 -2.52 -11.34 -0.33
N ARG A 169 -3.50 -10.96 -1.16
CA ARG A 169 -3.60 -11.42 -2.56
C ARG A 169 -2.43 -10.93 -3.42
N CYS A 170 -1.99 -9.68 -3.25
CA CYS A 170 -0.83 -9.16 -3.97
C CYS A 170 0.43 -9.97 -3.65
N LEU A 171 0.69 -10.22 -2.36
CA LEU A 171 1.83 -11.04 -1.94
C LEU A 171 1.79 -12.46 -2.49
N GLU A 172 0.62 -13.08 -2.58
CA GLU A 172 0.46 -14.39 -3.23
C GLU A 172 0.81 -14.35 -4.72
N LEU A 173 0.43 -13.28 -5.43
CA LEU A 173 0.74 -13.11 -6.85
C LEU A 173 2.25 -12.91 -7.04
N TYR A 174 2.89 -12.04 -6.26
CA TYR A 174 4.35 -11.87 -6.30
C TYR A 174 5.08 -13.20 -6.06
N HIS A 175 4.63 -13.97 -5.06
CA HIS A 175 5.20 -15.28 -4.78
C HIS A 175 4.99 -16.26 -5.94
N ARG A 176 3.75 -16.37 -6.45
CA ARG A 176 3.40 -17.27 -7.57
C ARG A 176 4.16 -16.97 -8.85
N HIS A 177 4.40 -15.68 -9.13
CA HIS A 177 5.13 -15.22 -10.32
C HIS A 177 6.64 -15.13 -10.09
N GLU A 178 7.15 -15.58 -8.94
CA GLU A 178 8.56 -15.47 -8.53
C GLU A 178 9.13 -14.04 -8.64
N MET A 179 8.27 -13.03 -8.49
CA MET A 179 8.66 -11.62 -8.58
C MET A 179 9.38 -11.19 -7.31
N GLN A 180 10.43 -10.39 -7.47
CA GLN A 180 11.10 -9.80 -6.31
C GLN A 180 10.25 -8.66 -5.77
N LEU A 181 9.94 -8.74 -4.48
CA LEU A 181 9.39 -7.61 -3.74
C LEU A 181 10.51 -6.59 -3.52
N PRO A 182 10.41 -5.34 -4.02
CA PRO A 182 11.39 -4.32 -3.71
C PRO A 182 11.59 -4.18 -2.20
N LYS A 183 12.85 -3.94 -1.78
CA LYS A 183 13.21 -3.96 -0.35
C LYS A 183 12.41 -2.96 0.49
N HIS A 184 12.05 -1.81 -0.06
CA HIS A 184 11.24 -0.83 0.66
C HIS A 184 9.85 -1.42 0.99
N PHE A 185 9.16 -2.07 0.04
CA PHE A 185 7.86 -2.71 0.27
C PHE A 185 7.91 -3.73 1.39
N TYR A 186 8.96 -4.56 1.44
CA TYR A 186 9.11 -5.55 2.48
C TYR A 186 9.04 -4.90 3.88
N PHE A 187 9.83 -3.85 4.11
CA PHE A 187 9.82 -3.16 5.41
C PHE A 187 8.48 -2.49 5.66
N GLN A 188 7.91 -1.82 4.66
CA GLN A 188 6.63 -1.14 4.80
C GLN A 188 5.50 -2.11 5.21
N ILE A 189 5.46 -3.29 4.60
CA ILE A 189 4.50 -4.34 4.93
C ILE A 189 4.80 -4.97 6.30
N TRP A 190 6.07 -5.20 6.60
CA TRP A 190 6.49 -5.79 7.88
C TRP A 190 5.99 -4.97 9.08
N PHE A 191 5.98 -3.64 8.97
CA PHE A 191 5.55 -2.76 10.05
C PHE A 191 4.05 -2.42 10.05
N LEU A 192 3.29 -2.88 9.06
CA LEU A 192 1.88 -2.50 8.87
C LEU A 192 1.00 -2.82 10.08
N TYR A 193 1.29 -3.90 10.81
CA TYR A 193 0.52 -4.27 12.01
C TYR A 193 0.64 -3.26 13.16
N ARG A 194 1.63 -2.37 13.10
CA ARG A 194 1.86 -1.32 14.11
C ARG A 194 1.25 0.03 13.75
N SER A 195 0.77 0.19 12.53
CA SER A 195 -0.02 1.36 12.14
C SER A 195 -1.31 1.36 12.99
N ASN A 196 -1.46 2.35 13.86
CA ASN A 196 -2.61 2.49 14.76
C ASN A 196 -3.22 3.88 14.55
N GLY A 197 -4.48 3.94 14.13
CA GLY A 197 -5.19 5.20 13.95
C GLY A 197 -5.82 5.36 12.57
N PRO A 198 -6.43 6.53 12.30
CA PRO A 198 -7.19 6.81 11.08
C PRO A 198 -6.36 6.72 9.79
N GLU A 199 -5.05 6.90 9.85
CA GLU A 199 -4.14 6.83 8.70
C GLU A 199 -3.87 5.44 8.17
N ARG A 200 -4.13 4.40 8.99
CA ARG A 200 -3.71 3.05 8.70
C ARG A 200 -4.29 2.57 7.37
N ASN A 201 -5.52 2.97 7.07
CA ASN A 201 -6.19 2.65 5.81
C ASN A 201 -5.56 3.40 4.64
N ALA A 202 -5.17 4.67 4.80
CA ALA A 202 -4.52 5.44 3.75
C ALA A 202 -3.16 4.83 3.37
N MET A 203 -2.34 4.48 4.37
CA MET A 203 -1.03 3.85 4.13
C MET A 203 -1.16 2.47 3.50
N THR A 204 -2.07 1.63 4.01
CA THR A 204 -2.27 0.30 3.45
C THR A 204 -2.79 0.37 2.02
N ARG A 205 -3.67 1.33 1.73
CA ARG A 205 -4.18 1.55 0.38
C ARG A 205 -3.10 2.03 -0.59
N ALA A 206 -2.21 2.92 -0.16
CA ALA A 206 -1.05 3.32 -0.95
C ALA A 206 -0.12 2.12 -1.22
N LEU A 207 0.15 1.32 -0.19
CA LEU A 207 0.98 0.13 -0.27
C LEU A 207 0.42 -0.94 -1.22
N VAL A 208 -0.87 -1.25 -1.09
CA VAL A 208 -1.56 -2.20 -1.98
C VAL A 208 -1.52 -1.72 -3.42
N GLN A 209 -1.75 -0.42 -3.65
CA GLN A 209 -1.72 0.16 -4.99
C GLN A 209 -0.34 0.00 -5.65
N GLU A 210 0.73 0.37 -4.96
CA GLU A 210 2.08 0.26 -5.52
C GLU A 210 2.45 -1.21 -5.83
N LEU A 211 1.98 -2.16 -5.01
CA LEU A 211 2.14 -3.58 -5.29
C LEU A 211 1.35 -4.04 -6.51
N VAL A 212 0.13 -3.55 -6.70
CA VAL A 212 -0.68 -3.86 -7.90
C VAL A 212 -0.01 -3.29 -9.15
N GLU A 213 0.50 -2.06 -9.09
CA GLU A 213 1.24 -1.45 -10.21
C GLU A 213 2.51 -2.25 -10.54
N GLY A 214 3.23 -2.72 -9.52
CA GLY A 214 4.38 -3.59 -9.71
C GLY A 214 4.05 -5.00 -10.24
N LEU A 215 2.78 -5.42 -10.21
CA LEU A 215 2.29 -6.66 -10.84
C LEU A 215 1.87 -6.47 -12.31
N GLU A 216 1.58 -5.22 -12.75
CA GLU A 216 1.36 -4.95 -14.17
C GLU A 216 2.68 -5.21 -14.92
N PRO A 217 2.67 -6.00 -16.02
CA PRO A 217 3.89 -6.25 -16.76
C PRO A 217 4.46 -4.92 -17.26
N CYS A 218 5.70 -4.59 -16.89
CA CYS A 218 6.51 -3.62 -17.61
C CYS A 218 6.65 -4.09 -19.07
N GLY A 219 5.73 -3.70 -19.95
CA GLY A 219 5.70 -4.21 -21.31
C GLY A 219 4.39 -3.99 -22.05
N SER A 220 4.17 -2.77 -22.52
CA SER A 220 3.73 -2.57 -23.90
C SER A 220 4.63 -1.48 -24.49
N ALA A 221 5.80 -1.92 -24.95
CA ALA A 221 6.66 -1.17 -25.85
C ALA A 221 6.12 -1.27 -27.28
#